data_AF-A0A6J7EGD4-F1
#
_entry.id   AF-A0A6J7EGD4-F1
#
_cell.length_a   1.000
_cell.length_b   1.000
_cell.length_c   1.000
_cell.angle_alpha   90.00
_cell.angle_beta   90.00
_cell.angle_gamma   90.00
#
_symmetry.space_group_name_H-M   'P 1'
#
loop_
_entity.id
_entity.type
_entity.pdbx_description
1 polymer ?
#
loop_
_entity_poly.entity_id
_entity_poly.type
_entity_poly.pdbx_seq_one_letter_code
_entity_poly.pdbx_strand_id
1 'polypeptide(L)'
;MARLGILGGTFNPPHNAHLGLARAARDQLDLDRVLMIPAHVPPHKPVEDEPGAEVRYELCVAACDGEQGIEASRIELDRDPPSFMVDTLEQIAAENPGDELFLVLGEDAAAALASWKNPERIIELTTLAWAARPDHVVPEAEERVLSALEPFGPTQTPIRLEMAPDSASSTQVRELCQQGASLGDLVPGSVEKLILARGLYRGVLQMSSTTSSNPVLDGPAMAAEIVRFAHDKKAVDVLELDLRGIVDYTDGFVIATARSDRQAKAIHDGILAGMKKEHGISARRIEGLPEGRWVLIDFIDVVVHIFQAEARELYRLEKLWGDAPKVKHEDLPEPPAFNAQ
;
A
#
# COMPACT_ATOMS: atom_id res chain seq x y z
N MET A 1 15.56 25.37 -10.58
CA MET A 1 16.06 24.82 -9.31
C MET A 1 14.86 24.23 -8.64
N ALA A 2 14.68 22.93 -8.83
CA ALA A 2 13.72 22.13 -8.11
C ALA A 2 14.35 21.64 -6.79
N ARG A 3 13.51 21.30 -5.83
CA ARG A 3 13.87 20.71 -4.54
C ARG A 3 13.46 19.24 -4.57
N LEU A 4 14.44 18.35 -4.64
CA LEU A 4 14.23 16.93 -4.91
C LEU A 4 14.59 16.08 -3.67
N GLY A 5 13.62 15.32 -3.18
CA GLY A 5 13.84 14.30 -2.15
C GLY A 5 14.30 12.98 -2.75
N ILE A 6 15.29 12.35 -2.14
CA ILE A 6 15.85 11.06 -2.54
C ILE A 6 15.63 10.07 -1.41
N LEU A 7 14.71 9.12 -1.59
CA LEU A 7 14.44 8.04 -0.64
C LEU A 7 14.91 6.71 -1.25
N GLY A 8 16.16 6.36 -0.96
CA GLY A 8 16.75 5.09 -1.38
C GLY A 8 16.42 3.95 -0.43
N GLY A 9 16.23 2.75 -0.97
CA GLY A 9 15.99 1.57 -0.14
C GLY A 9 15.91 0.27 -0.92
N THR A 10 15.90 -0.85 -0.21
CA THR A 10 15.59 -2.12 -0.85
C THR A 10 14.10 -2.19 -1.22
N PHE A 11 13.19 -1.76 -0.36
CA PHE A 11 11.74 -1.90 -0.59
C PHE A 11 11.32 -3.34 -0.94
N ASN A 12 11.52 -4.28 -0.01
CA ASN A 12 11.20 -5.70 -0.22
C ASN A 12 10.10 -6.21 0.73
N PRO A 13 8.83 -5.79 0.60
CA PRO A 13 8.29 -4.78 -0.32
C PRO A 13 8.31 -3.34 0.25
N PRO A 14 7.99 -2.29 -0.53
CA PRO A 14 7.62 -0.99 0.03
C PRO A 14 6.37 -1.11 0.95
N HIS A 15 6.21 -0.17 1.87
CA HIS A 15 5.16 -0.19 2.89
C HIS A 15 4.82 1.22 3.37
N ASN A 16 3.76 1.37 4.16
CA ASN A 16 3.21 2.66 4.54
C ASN A 16 4.19 3.53 5.33
N ALA A 17 5.08 2.96 6.15
CA ALA A 17 6.10 3.76 6.82
C ALA A 17 7.09 4.42 5.83
N HIS A 18 7.38 3.80 4.68
CA HIS A 18 8.22 4.42 3.63
C HIS A 18 7.49 5.59 2.96
N LEU A 19 6.20 5.43 2.64
CA LEU A 19 5.39 6.51 2.08
C LEU A 19 5.16 7.63 3.09
N GLY A 20 4.94 7.32 4.36
CA GLY A 20 4.83 8.28 5.44
C GLY A 20 6.09 9.14 5.54
N LEU A 21 7.26 8.53 5.43
CA LEU A 21 8.54 9.25 5.38
C LEU A 21 8.67 10.13 4.13
N ALA A 22 8.32 9.61 2.95
CA ALA A 22 8.35 10.38 1.70
C ALA A 22 7.41 11.60 1.74
N ARG A 23 6.18 11.41 2.24
CA ARG A 23 5.19 12.49 2.44
C ARG A 23 5.69 13.52 3.46
N ALA A 24 6.21 13.07 4.60
CA ALA A 24 6.75 13.96 5.62
C ALA A 24 7.89 14.82 5.08
N ALA A 25 8.81 14.24 4.30
CA ALA A 25 9.88 14.97 3.64
C ALA A 25 9.33 15.98 2.62
N ARG A 26 8.41 15.54 1.73
CA ARG A 26 7.78 16.40 0.73
C ARG A 26 7.15 17.63 1.38
N ASP A 27 6.32 17.41 2.39
CA ASP A 27 5.48 18.45 2.98
C ASP A 27 6.26 19.40 3.88
N GLN A 28 7.23 18.90 4.66
CA GLN A 28 7.99 19.73 5.62
C GLN A 28 9.17 20.47 5.00
N LEU A 29 9.72 19.96 3.90
CA LEU A 29 10.88 20.55 3.22
C LEU A 29 10.49 21.31 1.95
N ASP A 30 9.19 21.40 1.65
CA ASP A 30 8.64 22.04 0.45
C ASP A 30 9.31 21.48 -0.82
N LEU A 31 9.32 20.14 -0.93
CA LEU A 31 9.94 19.47 -2.07
C LEU A 31 8.97 19.44 -3.25
N ASP A 32 9.49 19.75 -4.43
CA ASP A 32 8.72 19.62 -5.68
C ASP A 32 8.34 18.15 -5.92
N ARG A 33 9.29 17.24 -5.65
CA ARG A 33 9.12 15.78 -5.79
C ARG A 33 9.98 14.99 -4.83
N VAL A 34 9.57 13.75 -4.54
CA VAL A 34 10.38 12.73 -3.85
C VAL A 34 10.51 11.50 -4.74
N LEU A 35 11.75 11.07 -5.00
CA LEU A 35 12.06 9.85 -5.73
C LEU A 35 12.26 8.69 -4.76
N MET A 36 11.41 7.67 -4.86
CA MET A 36 11.64 6.37 -4.25
C MET A 36 12.53 5.53 -5.17
N ILE A 37 13.75 5.21 -4.73
CA ILE A 37 14.77 4.56 -5.55
C ILE A 37 15.05 3.15 -5.01
N PRO A 38 14.41 2.10 -5.57
CA PRO A 38 14.76 0.72 -5.26
C PRO A 38 16.19 0.40 -5.69
N ALA A 39 16.96 -0.17 -4.78
CA ALA A 39 18.30 -0.62 -5.09
C ALA A 39 18.29 -1.75 -6.12
N HIS A 40 19.21 -1.78 -7.10
CA HIS A 40 19.37 -2.92 -8.00
C HIS A 40 19.93 -4.12 -7.23
N VAL A 41 21.12 -3.95 -6.64
CA VAL A 41 21.72 -4.92 -5.71
C VAL A 41 22.22 -4.14 -4.49
N PRO A 42 21.60 -4.31 -3.30
CA PRO A 42 22.03 -3.64 -2.08
C PRO A 42 23.48 -4.02 -1.71
N PRO A 43 24.37 -3.05 -1.41
CA PRO A 43 25.79 -3.31 -1.22
C PRO A 43 26.12 -3.99 0.12
N HIS A 44 25.23 -3.90 1.12
CA HIS A 44 25.53 -4.30 2.49
C HIS A 44 24.89 -5.63 2.93
N LYS A 45 23.96 -6.22 2.15
CA LYS A 45 23.38 -7.52 2.47
C LYS A 45 22.66 -8.16 1.27
N PRO A 46 22.87 -9.46 0.98
CA PRO A 46 21.94 -10.22 0.14
C PRO A 46 20.56 -10.24 0.81
N VAL A 47 19.52 -9.96 0.03
CA VAL A 47 18.15 -9.91 0.52
C VAL A 47 17.55 -11.29 0.32
N GLU A 48 17.33 -12.00 1.43
CA GLU A 48 16.58 -13.26 1.42
C GLU A 48 15.12 -13.00 1.00
N ASP A 49 14.52 -13.95 0.29
CA ASP A 49 13.14 -13.85 -0.22
C ASP A 49 12.85 -12.58 -1.02
N GLU A 50 13.79 -12.17 -1.89
CA GLU A 50 13.61 -11.03 -2.80
C GLU A 50 13.04 -11.47 -4.16
N PRO A 51 11.97 -10.82 -4.68
CA PRO A 51 11.37 -11.15 -5.98
C PRO A 51 12.15 -10.59 -7.18
N GLY A 52 13.34 -10.02 -6.95
CA GLY A 52 14.17 -9.33 -7.94
C GLY A 52 13.91 -7.82 -8.02
N ALA A 53 14.91 -7.08 -8.50
CA ALA A 53 14.88 -5.62 -8.54
C ALA A 53 13.72 -5.07 -9.39
N GLU A 54 13.43 -5.68 -10.54
CA GLU A 54 12.29 -5.28 -11.40
C GLU A 54 10.95 -5.37 -10.66
N VAL A 55 10.72 -6.47 -9.93
CA VAL A 55 9.48 -6.63 -9.17
C VAL A 55 9.40 -5.63 -8.01
N ARG A 56 10.52 -5.34 -7.36
CA ARG A 56 10.57 -4.29 -6.33
C ARG A 56 10.29 -2.91 -6.89
N TYR A 57 10.78 -2.60 -8.09
CA TYR A 57 10.45 -1.36 -8.79
C TYR A 57 8.96 -1.27 -9.12
N GLU A 58 8.34 -2.33 -9.64
CA GLU A 58 6.89 -2.35 -9.87
C GLU A 58 6.09 -2.17 -8.58
N LEU A 59 6.53 -2.77 -7.47
CA LEU A 59 5.92 -2.55 -6.15
C LEU A 59 6.09 -1.09 -5.69
N CYS A 60 7.24 -0.46 -5.95
CA CYS A 60 7.44 0.97 -5.68
C CYS A 60 6.54 1.85 -6.55
N VAL A 61 6.37 1.53 -7.83
CA VAL A 61 5.42 2.22 -8.72
C VAL A 61 4.00 2.10 -8.15
N ALA A 62 3.58 0.89 -7.77
CA ALA A 62 2.28 0.68 -7.14
C ALA A 62 2.14 1.46 -5.82
N ALA A 63 3.20 1.54 -5.01
CA ALA A 63 3.19 2.31 -3.77
C ALA A 63 3.04 3.82 -4.00
N CYS A 64 3.59 4.35 -5.09
CA CYS A 64 3.50 5.77 -5.45
C CYS A 64 2.19 6.11 -6.19
N ASP A 65 1.38 5.12 -6.53
CA ASP A 65 0.12 5.35 -7.26
C ASP A 65 -0.85 6.20 -6.41
N GLY A 66 -1.35 7.28 -6.99
CA GLY A 66 -2.16 8.28 -6.29
C GLY A 66 -1.40 9.24 -5.36
N GLU A 67 -0.08 9.14 -5.24
CA GLU A 67 0.74 10.05 -4.42
C GLU A 67 1.20 11.28 -5.20
N GLN A 68 0.66 12.45 -4.88
CA GLN A 68 1.08 13.69 -5.54
C GLN A 68 2.54 14.04 -5.23
N GLY A 69 3.42 14.07 -6.23
CA GLY A 69 4.82 14.48 -6.05
C GLY A 69 5.70 13.41 -5.37
N ILE A 70 5.28 12.14 -5.35
CA ILE A 70 6.13 11.01 -4.96
C ILE A 70 6.15 10.02 -6.13
N GLU A 71 7.34 9.65 -6.59
CA GLU A 71 7.52 8.86 -7.81
C GLU A 71 8.58 7.77 -7.61
N ALA A 72 8.36 6.60 -8.20
CA ALA A 72 9.38 5.55 -8.21
C ALA A 72 10.38 5.79 -9.36
N SER A 73 11.68 5.73 -9.07
CA SER A 73 12.74 5.91 -10.05
C SER A 73 13.55 4.64 -10.25
N ARG A 74 13.78 4.28 -11.52
CA ARG A 74 14.58 3.12 -11.93
C ARG A 74 16.07 3.43 -12.10
N ILE A 75 16.53 4.61 -11.70
CA ILE A 75 17.90 5.09 -11.96
C ILE A 75 18.99 4.11 -11.53
N GLU A 76 18.80 3.37 -10.45
CA GLU A 76 19.75 2.36 -10.00
C GLU A 76 19.62 1.02 -10.73
N LEU A 77 18.42 0.67 -11.21
CA LEU A 77 18.18 -0.55 -12.00
C LEU A 77 18.80 -0.45 -13.39
N ASP A 78 18.81 0.76 -13.97
CA ASP A 78 19.39 1.03 -15.29
C ASP A 78 20.93 1.14 -15.27
N ARG A 79 21.56 0.92 -14.11
CA ARG A 79 23.01 0.97 -13.91
C ARG A 79 23.55 -0.40 -13.49
N ASP A 80 24.82 -0.64 -13.83
CA ASP A 80 25.55 -1.81 -13.37
C ASP A 80 25.59 -1.88 -11.83
N PRO A 81 25.35 -3.06 -11.23
CA PRO A 81 25.39 -3.24 -9.79
C PRO A 81 26.82 -3.18 -9.24
N PRO A 82 27.01 -2.89 -7.93
CA PRO A 82 25.98 -2.67 -6.91
C PRO A 82 25.49 -1.22 -6.81
N SER A 83 24.39 -1.03 -6.08
CA SER A 83 23.75 0.25 -5.82
C SER A 83 24.44 1.03 -4.70
N PHE A 84 25.32 1.97 -5.04
CA PHE A 84 25.85 2.93 -4.06
C PHE A 84 25.13 4.28 -4.16
N MET A 85 24.67 4.80 -3.02
CA MET A 85 23.94 6.07 -2.96
C MET A 85 24.75 7.26 -3.50
N VAL A 86 26.06 7.29 -3.28
CA VAL A 86 26.93 8.35 -3.84
C VAL A 86 26.88 8.39 -5.36
N ASP A 87 26.93 7.22 -6.02
CA ASP A 87 26.91 7.14 -7.48
C ASP A 87 25.54 7.59 -8.02
N THR A 88 24.46 7.29 -7.28
CA THR A 88 23.08 7.74 -7.57
C THR A 88 22.94 9.25 -7.44
N LEU A 89 23.44 9.84 -6.36
CA LEU A 89 23.37 11.29 -6.14
C LEU A 89 24.21 12.07 -7.16
N GLU A 90 25.39 11.56 -7.52
CA GLU A 90 26.23 12.17 -8.55
C GLU A 90 25.55 12.17 -9.92
N GLN A 91 24.89 11.05 -10.27
CA GLN A 91 24.13 10.96 -11.50
C GLN A 91 22.96 11.96 -11.51
N ILE A 92 22.16 12.02 -10.44
CA ILE A 92 21.03 12.95 -10.35
C ILE A 92 21.49 14.41 -10.42
N ALA A 93 22.57 14.75 -9.72
CA ALA A 93 23.15 16.09 -9.75
C ALA A 93 23.70 16.48 -11.13
N ALA A 94 24.25 15.51 -11.87
CA ALA A 94 24.74 15.73 -13.24
C ALA A 94 23.60 15.89 -14.25
N GLU A 95 22.52 15.13 -14.11
CA GLU A 95 21.33 15.20 -14.95
C GLU A 95 20.49 16.46 -14.67
N ASN A 96 20.55 16.99 -13.44
CA ASN A 96 19.77 18.15 -13.00
C ASN A 96 20.66 19.26 -12.37
N PRO A 97 21.49 19.95 -13.16
CA PRO A 97 22.39 20.97 -12.62
C PRO A 97 21.64 22.13 -11.97
N GLY A 98 21.92 22.38 -10.69
CA GLY A 98 21.34 23.48 -9.92
C GLY A 98 20.10 23.12 -9.11
N ASP A 99 19.64 21.87 -9.13
CA ASP A 99 18.60 21.41 -8.22
C ASP A 99 19.16 21.17 -6.81
N GLU A 100 18.33 21.38 -5.80
CA GLU A 100 18.65 21.11 -4.39
C GLU A 100 18.26 19.66 -4.06
N LEU A 101 19.21 18.86 -3.59
CA LEU A 101 18.98 17.46 -3.28
C LEU A 101 18.84 17.24 -1.78
N PHE A 102 17.80 16.51 -1.37
CA PHE A 102 17.55 16.12 0.00
C PHE A 102 17.62 14.61 0.13
N LEU A 103 18.60 14.07 0.87
CA LEU A 103 18.65 12.64 1.14
C LEU A 103 17.72 12.33 2.32
N VAL A 104 16.68 11.54 2.09
CA VAL A 104 15.64 11.22 3.06
C VAL A 104 15.87 9.82 3.61
N LEU A 105 16.13 9.68 4.91
CA LEU A 105 16.47 8.41 5.55
C LEU A 105 15.59 8.10 6.76
N GLY A 106 15.41 6.81 7.03
CA GLY A 106 15.05 6.37 8.38
C GLY A 106 16.24 6.48 9.33
N GLU A 107 15.97 6.59 10.61
CA GLU A 107 16.97 6.69 11.68
C GLU A 107 18.13 5.69 11.57
N ASP A 108 17.84 4.40 11.36
CA ASP A 108 18.88 3.35 11.28
C ASP A 108 19.86 3.61 10.13
N ALA A 109 19.34 4.08 8.98
CA ALA A 109 20.15 4.39 7.81
C ALA A 109 20.96 5.67 8.03
N ALA A 110 20.36 6.69 8.64
CA ALA A 110 21.03 7.94 8.99
C ALA A 110 22.19 7.70 9.99
N ALA A 111 21.96 6.88 11.02
CA ALA A 111 23.00 6.51 12.00
C ALA A 111 24.10 5.63 11.39
N ALA A 112 23.84 4.94 10.27
CA ALA A 112 24.82 4.12 9.56
C ALA A 112 25.57 4.88 8.45
N LEU A 113 25.25 6.15 8.18
CA LEU A 113 25.73 6.88 7.00
C LEU A 113 27.26 6.91 6.89
N ALA A 114 27.97 7.07 8.01
CA ALA A 114 29.44 7.11 8.01
C ALA A 114 30.11 5.81 7.53
N SER A 115 29.36 4.70 7.47
CA SER A 115 29.86 3.43 6.92
C SER A 115 29.61 3.26 5.42
N TRP A 116 28.89 4.18 4.78
CA TRP A 116 28.55 4.09 3.36
C TRP A 116 29.77 4.43 2.48
N LYS A 117 29.69 4.15 1.19
CA LYS A 117 30.74 4.51 0.22
C LYS A 117 30.77 6.04 0.05
N ASN A 118 31.94 6.64 0.27
CA ASN A 118 32.22 8.07 0.11
C ASN A 118 31.18 8.98 0.82
N PRO A 119 31.01 8.84 2.14
CA PRO A 119 29.96 9.56 2.87
C PRO A 119 30.16 11.08 2.86
N GLU A 120 31.41 11.58 2.81
CA GLU A 120 31.70 13.00 2.67
C GLU A 120 31.06 13.57 1.41
N ARG A 121 31.14 12.83 0.30
CA ARG A 121 30.57 13.24 -0.98
C ARG A 121 29.04 13.27 -0.95
N ILE A 122 28.42 12.34 -0.21
CA ILE A 122 26.97 12.32 0.01
C ILE A 122 26.53 13.59 0.75
N ILE A 123 27.25 13.97 1.81
CA ILE A 123 26.98 15.18 2.60
C ILE A 123 27.23 16.47 1.79
N GLU A 124 28.23 16.48 0.91
CA GLU A 124 28.45 17.61 0.00
C GLU A 124 27.32 17.82 -1.01
N LEU A 125 26.74 16.72 -1.50
CA LEU A 125 25.73 16.75 -2.56
C LEU A 125 24.32 17.02 -2.06
N THR A 126 24.06 16.77 -0.77
CA THR A 126 22.68 16.72 -0.26
C THR A 126 22.51 17.43 1.07
N THR A 127 21.27 17.83 1.35
CA THR A 127 20.82 18.07 2.72
C THR A 127 20.18 16.82 3.29
N LEU A 128 20.70 16.35 4.42
CA LEU A 128 20.21 15.14 5.07
C LEU A 128 18.92 15.44 5.84
N ALA A 129 17.87 14.67 5.56
CA ALA A 129 16.62 14.65 6.31
C ALA A 129 16.34 13.25 6.83
N TRP A 130 15.86 13.13 8.06
CA TRP A 130 15.66 11.83 8.70
C TRP A 130 14.46 11.79 9.62
N ALA A 131 13.88 10.60 9.84
CA ALA A 131 12.81 10.41 10.83
C ALA A 131 13.16 9.29 11.83
N ALA A 132 12.77 9.50 13.09
CA ALA A 132 12.95 8.54 14.18
C ALA A 132 12.08 7.29 14.00
N ARG A 133 12.55 6.16 14.52
CA ARG A 133 11.73 4.96 14.61
C ARG A 133 10.63 5.14 15.68
N PRO A 134 9.40 4.64 15.44
CA PRO A 134 8.28 4.80 16.37
C PRO A 134 8.56 4.26 17.79
N ASP A 135 9.36 3.22 17.88
CA ASP A 135 9.72 2.49 19.09
C ASP A 135 10.97 3.05 19.80
N HIS A 136 11.63 4.06 19.21
CA HIS A 136 12.81 4.69 19.78
C HIS A 136 12.49 6.01 20.48
N VAL A 137 13.23 6.28 21.57
CA VAL A 137 13.17 7.56 22.28
C VAL A 137 13.88 8.62 21.46
N VAL A 138 13.15 9.67 21.06
CA VAL A 138 13.63 10.68 20.10
C VAL A 138 15.00 11.30 20.47
N PRO A 139 15.26 11.74 21.72
CA PRO A 139 16.58 12.24 22.10
C PRO A 139 17.73 11.25 21.84
N GLU A 140 17.52 9.95 22.08
CA GLU A 140 18.54 8.92 21.87
C GLU A 140 18.76 8.62 20.38
N ALA A 141 17.68 8.70 19.59
CA ALA A 141 17.75 8.62 18.13
C ALA A 141 18.53 9.80 17.54
N GLU A 142 18.24 11.02 18.01
CA GLU A 142 18.90 12.24 17.57
C GLU A 142 20.39 12.22 17.92
N GLU A 143 20.76 11.81 19.14
CA GLU A 143 22.16 11.63 19.53
C GLU A 143 22.90 10.67 18.58
N ARG A 144 22.31 9.51 18.26
CA ARG A 144 22.92 8.54 17.33
C ARG A 144 23.13 9.10 15.93
N VAL A 145 22.15 9.82 15.40
CA VAL A 145 22.27 10.44 14.07
C VAL A 145 23.32 11.53 14.08
N LEU A 146 23.33 12.40 15.09
CA LEU A 146 24.33 13.48 15.21
C LEU A 146 25.75 12.91 15.36
N SER A 147 25.96 11.90 16.21
CA SER A 147 27.27 11.25 16.37
C SER A 147 27.76 10.59 15.08
N ALA A 148 26.87 10.05 14.24
CA ALA A 148 27.25 9.50 12.94
C ALA A 148 27.75 10.58 11.96
N LEU A 149 27.37 11.85 12.17
CA LEU A 149 27.72 12.97 11.30
C LEU A 149 28.86 13.85 11.83
N GLU A 150 29.21 13.73 13.11
CA GLU A 150 30.33 14.44 13.74
C GLU A 150 31.63 14.42 12.91
N PRO A 151 32.05 13.29 12.28
CA PRO A 151 33.27 13.25 11.49
C PRO A 151 33.28 14.20 10.27
N PHE A 152 32.12 14.62 9.77
CA PHE A 152 31.99 15.50 8.60
C PHE A 152 32.02 17.00 8.96
N GLY A 153 32.17 17.31 10.25
CA GLY A 153 32.18 18.67 10.78
C GLY A 153 30.80 19.33 10.78
N PRO A 154 30.70 20.62 11.15
CA PRO A 154 29.43 21.33 11.28
C PRO A 154 28.83 21.73 9.92
N THR A 155 29.22 21.06 8.83
CA THR A 155 28.94 21.52 7.47
C THR A 155 27.46 21.52 7.15
N GLN A 156 26.65 20.63 7.74
CA GLN A 156 25.18 20.67 7.71
C GLN A 156 24.55 20.06 8.98
N THR A 157 23.49 20.67 9.50
CA THR A 157 22.66 20.08 10.56
C THR A 157 21.58 19.21 9.92
N PRO A 158 21.49 17.90 10.24
CA PRO A 158 20.46 17.03 9.66
C PRO A 158 19.07 17.49 10.09
N ILE A 159 18.11 17.49 9.16
CA ILE A 159 16.73 17.91 9.44
C ILE A 159 15.95 16.71 9.96
N ARG A 160 15.45 16.80 11.19
CA ARG A 160 14.53 15.80 11.74
C ARG A 160 13.12 16.05 11.23
N LEU A 161 12.53 15.07 10.57
CA LEU A 161 11.17 15.07 10.07
C LEU A 161 10.22 14.53 11.14
N GLU A 162 9.08 15.20 11.29
CA GLU A 162 8.00 14.73 12.16
C GLU A 162 7.05 13.82 11.38
N MET A 163 6.89 12.57 11.80
CA MET A 163 5.95 11.64 11.16
C MET A 163 5.07 10.95 12.20
N ALA A 164 3.86 10.56 11.78
CA ALA A 164 3.00 9.72 12.61
C ALA A 164 3.71 8.38 12.88
N PRO A 165 3.64 7.85 14.11
CA PRO A 165 4.19 6.54 14.43
C PRO A 165 3.61 5.45 13.52
N ASP A 166 4.47 4.80 12.73
CA ASP A 166 4.10 3.69 11.85
C ASP A 166 5.13 2.56 11.98
N SER A 167 4.72 1.45 12.59
CA SER A 167 5.57 0.28 12.83
C SER A 167 5.63 -0.68 11.63
N ALA A 168 5.05 -0.32 10.49
CA ALA A 168 5.08 -1.17 9.30
C ALA A 168 6.53 -1.47 8.91
N SER A 169 6.81 -2.75 8.68
CA SER A 169 8.12 -3.22 8.24
C SER A 169 8.00 -4.23 7.11
N SER A 170 8.96 -4.21 6.19
CA SER A 170 9.03 -5.16 5.08
C SER A 170 9.05 -6.62 5.58
N THR A 171 9.73 -6.87 6.70
CA THR A 171 9.79 -8.20 7.34
C THR A 171 8.41 -8.68 7.78
N GLN A 172 7.65 -7.84 8.49
CA GLN A 172 6.29 -8.19 8.90
C GLN A 172 5.36 -8.45 7.71
N VAL A 173 5.50 -7.68 6.62
CA VAL A 173 4.73 -7.92 5.40
C VAL A 173 5.03 -9.30 4.81
N ARG A 174 6.32 -9.67 4.70
CA ARG A 174 6.71 -11.00 4.20
C ARG A 174 6.21 -12.13 5.12
N GLU A 175 6.31 -11.97 6.43
CA GLU A 175 5.81 -12.94 7.41
C GLU A 175 4.29 -13.19 7.28
N LEU A 176 3.50 -12.12 7.11
CA LEU A 176 2.04 -12.24 6.91
C LEU A 176 1.70 -12.88 5.57
N CYS A 177 2.46 -12.56 4.50
CA CYS A 177 2.30 -13.22 3.20
C CYS A 177 2.53 -14.74 3.30
N GLN A 178 3.56 -15.17 4.03
CA GLN A 178 3.85 -16.59 4.27
C GLN A 178 2.72 -17.29 5.04
N GLN A 179 2.02 -16.56 5.90
CA GLN A 179 0.88 -17.06 6.68
C GLN A 179 -0.46 -17.01 5.92
N GLY A 180 -0.49 -16.40 4.72
CA GLY A 180 -1.74 -16.12 4.00
C GLY A 180 -2.67 -15.16 4.77
N ALA A 181 -2.10 -14.32 5.64
CA ALA A 181 -2.83 -13.34 6.41
C ALA A 181 -3.02 -12.04 5.63
N SER A 182 -4.04 -11.26 6.00
CA SER A 182 -4.26 -9.91 5.45
C SER A 182 -3.08 -8.99 5.80
N LEU A 183 -2.64 -8.16 4.85
CA LEU A 183 -1.57 -7.17 5.10
C LEU A 183 -2.10 -5.91 5.77
N GLY A 184 -3.42 -5.68 5.72
CA GLY A 184 -4.08 -4.54 6.35
C GLY A 184 -3.38 -3.22 6.01
N ASP A 185 -3.17 -2.38 7.02
CA ASP A 185 -2.58 -1.05 6.85
C ASP A 185 -1.05 -1.05 6.86
N LEU A 186 -0.39 -2.20 6.64
CA LEU A 186 1.06 -2.24 6.49
C LEU A 186 1.51 -1.71 5.13
N VAL A 187 0.73 -1.93 4.08
CA VAL A 187 1.05 -1.51 2.71
C VAL A 187 -0.13 -0.79 2.05
N PRO A 188 0.11 0.02 1.02
CA PRO A 188 -0.95 0.53 0.15
C PRO A 188 -1.75 -0.60 -0.48
N GLY A 189 -3.05 -0.38 -0.72
CA GLY A 189 -3.92 -1.38 -1.35
C GLY A 189 -3.41 -1.85 -2.72
N SER A 190 -2.85 -0.93 -3.52
CA SER A 190 -2.21 -1.22 -4.81
C SER A 190 -1.02 -2.19 -4.68
N VAL A 191 -0.22 -2.07 -3.63
CA VAL A 191 0.90 -2.96 -3.33
C VAL A 191 0.41 -4.32 -2.88
N GLU A 192 -0.60 -4.37 -2.00
CA GLU A 192 -1.22 -5.63 -1.56
C GLU A 192 -1.82 -6.40 -2.76
N LYS A 193 -2.55 -5.70 -3.63
CA LYS A 193 -3.11 -6.26 -4.87
C LYS A 193 -2.01 -6.88 -5.74
N LEU A 194 -0.90 -6.17 -5.94
CA LEU A 194 0.20 -6.67 -6.77
C LEU A 194 0.92 -7.88 -6.14
N ILE A 195 1.12 -7.86 -4.82
CA ILE A 195 1.68 -9.00 -4.06
C ILE A 195 0.80 -10.24 -4.23
N LEU A 196 -0.53 -10.09 -4.07
CA LEU A 196 -1.48 -11.18 -4.20
C LEU A 196 -1.55 -11.72 -5.62
N ALA A 197 -1.64 -10.84 -6.62
CA ALA A 197 -1.74 -11.22 -8.04
C ALA A 197 -0.53 -12.02 -8.53
N ARG A 198 0.67 -11.70 -8.01
CA ARG A 198 1.92 -12.38 -8.37
C ARG A 198 2.33 -13.51 -7.42
N GLY A 199 1.57 -13.72 -6.35
CA GLY A 199 1.89 -14.73 -5.32
C GLY A 199 3.24 -14.47 -4.63
N LEU A 200 3.64 -13.21 -4.50
CA LEU A 200 4.94 -12.85 -3.91
C LEU A 200 5.00 -13.26 -2.44
N TYR A 201 6.21 -13.57 -1.96
CA TYR A 201 6.50 -13.85 -0.55
C TYR A 201 5.76 -15.05 0.07
N ARG A 202 5.05 -15.85 -0.72
CA ARG A 202 4.47 -17.12 -0.26
C ARG A 202 5.59 -18.15 -0.17
N GLY A 203 5.78 -18.72 1.02
CA GLY A 203 6.77 -19.78 1.22
C GLY A 203 6.51 -20.97 0.29
N VAL A 204 7.58 -21.63 -0.17
CA VAL A 204 7.47 -22.94 -0.81
C VAL A 204 6.93 -23.91 0.23
N LEU A 205 5.60 -24.05 0.31
CA LEU A 205 5.02 -25.26 0.85
C LEU A 205 5.59 -26.39 -0.01
N GLN A 206 6.39 -27.26 0.60
CA GLN A 206 6.85 -28.49 -0.04
C GLN A 206 5.65 -29.10 -0.77
N MET A 207 5.77 -29.18 -2.09
CA MET A 207 4.76 -29.78 -2.94
C MET A 207 4.59 -31.24 -2.51
N SER A 208 3.57 -31.54 -1.71
CA SER A 208 2.81 -32.75 -1.96
C SER A 208 1.94 -32.45 -3.18
N SER A 209 2.16 -33.26 -4.20
CA SER A 209 1.50 -33.17 -5.48
C SER A 209 -0.01 -33.27 -5.35
N THR A 210 -0.69 -32.13 -5.35
CA THR A 210 -2.01 -31.99 -5.95
C THR A 210 -2.09 -30.61 -6.58
N THR A 211 -2.07 -30.59 -7.90
CA THR A 211 -2.53 -29.46 -8.72
C THR A 211 -3.91 -29.02 -8.25
N SER A 212 -3.97 -27.88 -7.57
CA SER A 212 -5.17 -27.07 -7.46
C SER A 212 -4.86 -25.72 -8.06
N SER A 213 -5.03 -25.61 -9.37
CA SER A 213 -5.17 -24.34 -10.08
C SER A 213 -6.48 -23.69 -9.62
N ASN A 214 -6.48 -23.01 -8.47
CA ASN A 214 -7.55 -22.08 -8.18
C ASN A 214 -7.13 -20.73 -8.79
N PRO A 215 -7.78 -20.25 -9.85
CA PRO A 215 -7.44 -18.95 -10.41
C PRO A 215 -7.68 -17.86 -9.35
N VAL A 216 -6.78 -16.88 -9.31
CA VAL A 216 -7.00 -15.63 -8.55
C VAL A 216 -8.29 -15.02 -9.09
N LEU A 217 -9.25 -14.76 -8.19
CA LEU A 217 -10.54 -14.17 -8.54
C LEU A 217 -10.30 -12.70 -8.92
N ASP A 218 -10.51 -12.32 -10.18
CA ASP A 218 -10.38 -10.92 -10.62
C ASP A 218 -11.54 -10.06 -10.08
N GLY A 219 -11.42 -8.73 -10.14
CA GLY A 219 -12.42 -7.80 -9.60
C GLY A 219 -13.86 -8.10 -10.03
N PRO A 220 -14.15 -8.26 -11.34
CA PRO A 220 -15.49 -8.63 -11.81
C PRO A 220 -15.98 -10.00 -11.29
N ALA A 221 -15.13 -11.04 -11.29
CA ALA A 221 -15.50 -12.34 -10.75
C ALA A 221 -15.74 -12.28 -9.23
N MET A 222 -14.97 -11.45 -8.52
CA MET A 222 -15.16 -11.19 -7.10
C MET A 222 -16.48 -10.50 -6.81
N ALA A 223 -16.82 -9.45 -7.58
CA ALA A 223 -18.08 -8.75 -7.42
C ALA A 223 -19.27 -9.70 -7.65
N ALA A 224 -19.23 -10.52 -8.70
CA ALA A 224 -20.26 -11.51 -8.99
C ALA A 224 -20.44 -12.54 -7.84
N GLU A 225 -19.35 -13.04 -7.25
CA GLU A 225 -19.42 -13.96 -6.11
C GLU A 225 -19.96 -13.29 -4.84
N ILE A 226 -19.54 -12.05 -4.57
CA ILE A 226 -20.08 -11.25 -3.45
C ILE A 226 -21.58 -11.04 -3.61
N VAL A 227 -22.04 -10.68 -4.81
CA VAL A 227 -23.46 -10.52 -5.15
C VAL A 227 -24.19 -11.84 -4.88
N ARG A 228 -23.66 -12.98 -5.33
CA ARG A 228 -24.24 -14.31 -5.07
C ARG A 228 -24.38 -14.59 -3.58
N PHE A 229 -23.31 -14.38 -2.78
CA PHE A 229 -23.37 -14.58 -1.33
C PHE A 229 -24.36 -13.64 -0.63
N ALA A 230 -24.49 -12.40 -1.10
CA ALA A 230 -25.49 -11.46 -0.60
C ALA A 230 -26.93 -11.95 -0.89
N HIS A 231 -27.17 -12.44 -2.11
CA HIS A 231 -28.45 -13.04 -2.52
C HIS A 231 -28.79 -14.29 -1.71
N ASP A 232 -27.82 -15.15 -1.39
CA ASP A 232 -28.01 -16.33 -0.54
C ASP A 232 -28.51 -15.95 0.86
N LYS A 233 -28.14 -14.76 1.34
CA LYS A 233 -28.61 -14.18 2.61
C LYS A 233 -29.86 -13.31 2.46
N LYS A 234 -30.52 -13.37 1.30
CA LYS A 234 -31.75 -12.65 0.97
C LYS A 234 -31.59 -11.13 1.07
N ALA A 235 -30.40 -10.62 0.77
CA ALA A 235 -30.20 -9.19 0.54
C ALA A 235 -31.20 -8.69 -0.52
N VAL A 236 -31.63 -7.45 -0.37
CA VAL A 236 -32.56 -6.81 -1.30
C VAL A 236 -31.88 -5.70 -2.06
N ASP A 237 -32.36 -5.42 -3.27
CA ASP A 237 -31.83 -4.36 -4.14
C ASP A 237 -30.30 -4.42 -4.28
N VAL A 238 -29.75 -5.58 -4.64
CA VAL A 238 -28.30 -5.74 -4.81
C VAL A 238 -27.88 -5.11 -6.14
N LEU A 239 -26.97 -4.15 -6.09
CA LEU A 239 -26.45 -3.41 -7.23
C LEU A 239 -24.93 -3.53 -7.29
N GLU A 240 -24.42 -3.94 -8.45
CA GLU A 240 -22.99 -3.87 -8.77
C GLU A 240 -22.70 -2.66 -9.67
N LEU A 241 -21.66 -1.90 -9.30
CA LEU A 241 -21.10 -0.80 -10.09
C LEU A 241 -19.67 -1.16 -10.50
N ASP A 242 -19.37 -1.10 -11.80
CA ASP A 242 -18.02 -1.23 -12.33
C ASP A 242 -17.29 0.12 -12.21
N LEU A 243 -16.18 0.13 -11.48
CA LEU A 243 -15.42 1.35 -11.19
C LEU A 243 -14.09 1.42 -11.94
N ARG A 244 -13.76 0.40 -12.74
CA ARG A 244 -12.53 0.37 -13.52
C ARG A 244 -12.49 1.52 -14.51
N GLY A 245 -11.40 2.29 -14.47
CA GLY A 245 -11.23 3.49 -15.31
C GLY A 245 -12.03 4.70 -14.85
N ILE A 246 -12.69 4.62 -13.68
CA ILE A 246 -13.33 5.76 -12.99
C ILE A 246 -12.51 6.13 -11.76
N VAL A 247 -12.10 5.13 -10.98
CA VAL A 247 -11.16 5.27 -9.85
C VAL A 247 -10.11 4.18 -9.91
N ASP A 248 -8.93 4.47 -9.35
CA ASP A 248 -7.78 3.56 -9.42
C ASP A 248 -7.63 2.66 -8.19
N TYR A 249 -8.39 2.92 -7.12
CA TYR A 249 -8.24 2.23 -5.83
C TYR A 249 -9.12 0.97 -5.68
N THR A 250 -10.10 0.72 -6.56
CA THR A 250 -10.97 -0.47 -6.52
C THR A 250 -11.59 -0.73 -7.88
N ASP A 251 -11.88 -2.00 -8.19
CA ASP A 251 -12.45 -2.40 -9.48
C ASP A 251 -13.99 -2.29 -9.49
N GLY A 252 -14.65 -2.35 -8.32
CA GLY A 252 -16.10 -2.23 -8.28
C GLY A 252 -16.71 -2.04 -6.89
N PHE A 253 -17.97 -1.61 -6.87
CA PHE A 253 -18.80 -1.57 -5.67
C PHE A 253 -19.95 -2.57 -5.75
N VAL A 254 -20.22 -3.24 -4.63
CA VAL A 254 -21.46 -3.99 -4.44
C VAL A 254 -22.28 -3.33 -3.34
N ILE A 255 -23.44 -2.81 -3.69
CA ILE A 255 -24.37 -2.14 -2.78
C ILE A 255 -25.56 -3.06 -2.54
N ALA A 256 -25.81 -3.42 -1.29
CA ALA A 256 -26.90 -4.29 -0.88
C ALA A 256 -27.75 -3.64 0.21
N THR A 257 -29.05 -3.90 0.20
CA THR A 257 -29.95 -3.48 1.28
C THR A 257 -30.30 -4.64 2.21
N ALA A 258 -30.30 -4.35 3.51
CA ALA A 258 -30.81 -5.18 4.58
C ALA A 258 -32.09 -4.56 5.16
N ARG A 259 -33.01 -5.40 5.63
CA ARG A 259 -34.29 -5.00 6.26
C ARG A 259 -34.20 -4.84 7.78
N SER A 260 -33.06 -5.19 8.39
CA SER A 260 -32.82 -5.09 9.83
C SER A 260 -31.33 -5.26 10.14
N ASP A 261 -30.87 -4.83 11.31
CA ASP A 261 -29.48 -5.03 11.78
C ASP A 261 -29.07 -6.50 11.74
N ARG A 262 -29.97 -7.39 12.18
CA ARG A 262 -29.75 -8.84 12.16
C ARG A 262 -29.54 -9.35 10.75
N GLN A 263 -30.28 -8.83 9.77
CA GLN A 263 -30.09 -9.20 8.37
C GLN A 263 -28.79 -8.60 7.81
N ALA A 264 -28.46 -7.35 8.15
CA ALA A 264 -27.20 -6.74 7.73
C ALA A 264 -26.00 -7.57 8.20
N LYS A 265 -26.02 -7.99 9.48
CA LYS A 265 -25.04 -8.93 10.02
C LYS A 265 -25.04 -10.28 9.31
N ALA A 266 -26.21 -10.85 8.99
CA ALA A 266 -26.29 -12.12 8.28
C ALA A 266 -25.71 -12.06 6.86
N ILE A 267 -25.94 -10.96 6.13
CA ILE A 267 -25.35 -10.69 4.80
C ILE A 267 -23.83 -10.57 4.94
N HIS A 268 -23.37 -9.71 5.85
CA HIS A 268 -21.95 -9.54 6.16
C HIS A 268 -21.25 -10.87 6.47
N ASP A 269 -21.77 -11.65 7.43
CA ASP A 269 -21.18 -12.92 7.84
C ASP A 269 -21.22 -13.94 6.69
N GLY A 270 -22.27 -13.90 5.86
CA GLY A 270 -22.42 -14.75 4.69
C GLY A 270 -21.36 -14.50 3.62
N ILE A 271 -21.11 -13.23 3.29
CA ILE A 271 -20.10 -12.83 2.31
C ILE A 271 -18.71 -13.23 2.81
N LEU A 272 -18.35 -12.88 4.05
CA LEU A 272 -17.04 -13.23 4.61
C LEU A 272 -16.80 -14.74 4.67
N ALA A 273 -17.80 -15.50 5.14
CA ALA A 273 -17.69 -16.96 5.22
C ALA A 273 -17.60 -17.59 3.83
N GLY A 274 -18.38 -17.11 2.86
CA GLY A 274 -18.36 -17.56 1.47
C GLY A 274 -17.01 -17.32 0.81
N MET A 275 -16.55 -16.06 0.81
CA MET A 275 -15.26 -15.65 0.23
C MET A 275 -14.10 -16.42 0.84
N LYS A 276 -14.08 -16.59 2.17
CA LYS A 276 -13.02 -17.35 2.84
C LYS A 276 -13.07 -18.83 2.51
N LYS A 277 -14.25 -19.44 2.49
CA LYS A 277 -14.41 -20.89 2.32
C LYS A 277 -14.18 -21.34 0.87
N GLU A 278 -14.72 -20.60 -0.09
CA GLU A 278 -14.73 -21.00 -1.50
C GLU A 278 -13.52 -20.45 -2.25
N HIS A 279 -13.04 -19.26 -1.87
CA HIS A 279 -11.97 -18.57 -2.59
C HIS A 279 -10.71 -18.34 -1.74
N GLY A 280 -10.74 -18.61 -0.43
CA GLY A 280 -9.61 -18.37 0.46
C GLY A 280 -9.34 -16.88 0.73
N ILE A 281 -10.28 -15.99 0.40
CA ILE A 281 -10.12 -14.54 0.46
C ILE A 281 -10.73 -14.00 1.77
N SER A 282 -9.97 -13.15 2.48
CA SER A 282 -10.44 -12.45 3.68
C SER A 282 -10.54 -10.96 3.39
N ALA A 283 -11.48 -10.27 4.05
CA ALA A 283 -11.61 -8.82 3.93
C ALA A 283 -10.37 -8.11 4.51
N ARG A 284 -9.92 -7.06 3.83
CA ARG A 284 -8.87 -6.14 4.28
C ARG A 284 -9.36 -5.34 5.49
N ARG A 285 -10.55 -4.76 5.38
CA ARG A 285 -11.13 -3.88 6.41
C ARG A 285 -12.64 -4.06 6.51
N ILE A 286 -13.17 -3.87 7.72
CA ILE A 286 -14.61 -3.93 8.02
C ILE A 286 -14.97 -2.75 8.92
N GLU A 287 -16.06 -2.05 8.60
CA GLU A 287 -16.58 -0.93 9.39
C GLU A 287 -18.10 -1.03 9.64
N GLY A 288 -18.57 -0.34 10.69
CA GLY A 288 -20.00 -0.08 10.92
C GLY A 288 -20.84 -1.25 11.45
N LEU A 289 -20.24 -2.44 11.63
CA LEU A 289 -20.95 -3.63 12.14
C LEU A 289 -21.62 -3.45 13.52
N PRO A 290 -21.04 -2.74 14.52
CA PRO A 290 -21.69 -2.58 15.82
C PRO A 290 -23.05 -1.88 15.76
N GLU A 291 -23.22 -0.94 14.82
CA GLU A 291 -24.47 -0.19 14.64
C GLU A 291 -25.39 -0.82 13.60
N GLY A 292 -24.86 -1.61 12.64
CA GLY A 292 -25.64 -2.37 11.66
C GLY A 292 -26.39 -1.54 10.61
N ARG A 293 -26.45 -0.22 10.79
CA ARG A 293 -27.13 0.74 9.90
C ARG A 293 -26.46 0.87 8.52
N TRP A 294 -25.12 0.87 8.52
CA TRP A 294 -24.30 0.81 7.31
C TRP A 294 -23.04 0.01 7.64
N VAL A 295 -22.85 -1.11 6.95
CA VAL A 295 -21.65 -1.95 7.08
C VAL A 295 -20.85 -1.82 5.80
N LEU A 296 -19.54 -1.63 5.95
CA LEU A 296 -18.59 -1.60 4.84
C LEU A 296 -17.65 -2.80 4.96
N ILE A 297 -17.44 -3.51 3.85
CA ILE A 297 -16.46 -4.60 3.75
C ILE A 297 -15.54 -4.28 2.58
N ASP A 298 -14.25 -4.16 2.86
CA ASP A 298 -13.23 -3.83 1.86
C ASP A 298 -12.44 -5.09 1.50
N PHE A 299 -12.51 -5.51 0.23
CA PHE A 299 -11.68 -6.57 -0.34
C PHE A 299 -10.60 -6.04 -1.29
N ILE A 300 -10.31 -4.73 -1.28
CA ILE A 300 -9.42 -4.02 -2.20
C ILE A 300 -10.06 -3.91 -3.59
N ASP A 301 -10.19 -5.04 -4.30
CA ASP A 301 -10.73 -5.07 -5.66
C ASP A 301 -12.23 -4.77 -5.70
N VAL A 302 -12.95 -5.09 -4.62
CA VAL A 302 -14.37 -4.79 -4.50
C VAL A 302 -14.69 -4.27 -3.10
N VAL A 303 -15.38 -3.14 -3.02
CA VAL A 303 -15.93 -2.62 -1.75
C VAL A 303 -17.42 -2.92 -1.66
N VAL A 304 -17.83 -3.54 -0.57
CA VAL A 304 -19.22 -3.91 -0.31
C VAL A 304 -19.84 -2.92 0.68
N HIS A 305 -20.99 -2.37 0.31
CA HIS A 305 -21.81 -1.53 1.16
C HIS A 305 -23.13 -2.24 1.47
N ILE A 306 -23.36 -2.58 2.74
CA ILE A 306 -24.61 -3.16 3.21
C ILE A 306 -25.35 -2.09 4.01
N PHE A 307 -26.46 -1.60 3.47
CA PHE A 307 -27.26 -0.52 4.07
C PHE A 307 -28.57 -1.02 4.65
N GLN A 308 -29.03 -0.40 5.73
CA GLN A 308 -30.48 -0.30 5.98
C GLN A 308 -31.14 0.67 5.00
N ALA A 309 -32.43 0.49 4.73
CA ALA A 309 -33.15 1.26 3.72
C ALA A 309 -33.05 2.78 3.94
N GLU A 310 -33.26 3.25 5.17
CA GLU A 310 -33.19 4.67 5.53
C GLU A 310 -31.77 5.24 5.35
N ALA A 311 -30.75 4.43 5.60
CA ALA A 311 -29.36 4.83 5.39
C ALA A 311 -29.03 4.93 3.89
N ARG A 312 -29.46 3.95 3.09
CA ARG A 312 -29.26 3.97 1.63
C ARG A 312 -29.92 5.19 0.98
N GLU A 313 -31.13 5.53 1.40
CA GLU A 313 -31.84 6.72 0.92
C GLU A 313 -31.17 8.03 1.34
N LEU A 314 -30.48 8.05 2.48
CA LEU A 314 -29.75 9.22 2.94
C LEU A 314 -28.43 9.40 2.17
N TYR A 315 -27.63 8.35 2.06
CA TYR A 315 -26.28 8.43 1.47
C TYR A 315 -26.29 8.39 -0.06
N ARG A 316 -27.23 7.68 -0.69
CA ARG A 316 -27.44 7.60 -2.16
C ARG A 316 -26.15 7.44 -2.94
N LEU A 317 -25.33 6.43 -2.59
CA LEU A 317 -24.06 6.19 -3.27
C LEU A 317 -24.25 5.97 -4.78
N GLU A 318 -25.38 5.41 -5.19
CA GLU A 318 -25.73 5.22 -6.61
C GLU A 318 -25.91 6.53 -7.37
N LYS A 319 -26.21 7.63 -6.67
CA LYS A 319 -26.26 8.97 -7.27
C LYS A 319 -24.87 9.58 -7.33
N LEU A 320 -24.04 9.36 -6.30
CA LEU A 320 -22.66 9.84 -6.28
C LEU A 320 -21.82 9.17 -7.38
N TRP A 321 -22.06 7.89 -7.62
CA TRP A 321 -21.39 7.07 -8.64
C TRP A 321 -22.31 6.76 -9.83
N GLY A 322 -23.24 7.67 -10.15
CA GLY A 322 -24.29 7.42 -11.14
C GLY A 322 -23.81 7.23 -12.57
N ASP A 323 -22.60 7.69 -12.88
CA ASP A 323 -21.95 7.52 -14.19
C ASP A 323 -21.24 6.16 -14.34
N ALA A 324 -21.09 5.41 -13.24
CA ALA A 324 -20.47 4.10 -13.27
C ALA A 324 -21.38 3.06 -13.97
N PRO A 325 -20.84 2.23 -14.89
CA PRO A 325 -21.60 1.15 -15.50
C PRO A 325 -22.21 0.21 -14.45
N LYS A 326 -23.50 -0.09 -14.59
CA LYS A 326 -24.21 -1.04 -13.74
C LYS A 326 -24.13 -2.44 -14.34
N VAL A 327 -23.64 -3.39 -13.57
CA VAL A 327 -23.54 -4.79 -14.02
C VAL A 327 -24.84 -5.52 -13.73
N LYS A 328 -25.31 -6.33 -14.68
CA LYS A 328 -26.54 -7.12 -14.55
C LYS A 328 -26.18 -8.58 -14.26
N HIS A 329 -26.86 -9.17 -13.29
CA HIS A 329 -26.74 -10.59 -12.97
C HIS A 329 -28.01 -11.33 -13.39
N GLU A 330 -28.08 -11.73 -14.66
CA GLU A 330 -29.28 -12.31 -15.27
C GLU A 330 -29.64 -13.70 -14.71
N ASP A 331 -28.67 -14.40 -14.11
CA ASP A 331 -28.83 -15.75 -13.57
C ASP A 331 -29.28 -15.79 -12.09
N LEU A 332 -29.37 -14.63 -11.43
CA LEU A 332 -29.80 -14.55 -10.04
C LEU A 332 -31.29 -14.22 -9.93
N PRO A 333 -32.04 -14.86 -9.01
CA PRO A 333 -33.45 -14.56 -8.82
C PRO A 333 -33.62 -13.09 -8.44
N GLU A 334 -34.63 -12.43 -9.02
CA GLU A 334 -34.93 -11.04 -8.68
C GLU A 334 -35.03 -10.87 -7.16
N PRO A 335 -34.35 -9.86 -6.58
CA PRO A 335 -34.37 -9.65 -5.15
C PRO A 335 -35.81 -9.37 -4.69
N PRO A 336 -36.23 -9.89 -3.53
CA PRO A 336 -37.61 -9.73 -3.08
C PRO A 336 -37.92 -8.24 -2.84
N ALA A 337 -39.00 -7.76 -3.45
CA ALA A 337 -39.45 -6.36 -3.36
C ALA A 337 -39.43 -5.85 -1.91
N PHE A 338 -38.89 -4.65 -1.71
CA PHE A 338 -38.91 -3.98 -0.43
C PHE A 338 -40.34 -3.49 -0.13
N ASN A 339 -41.11 -4.30 0.60
CA ASN A 339 -42.38 -3.83 1.15
C ASN A 339 -42.06 -3.06 2.44
N ALA A 340 -41.98 -1.73 2.33
CA ALA A 340 -42.05 -0.86 3.49
C ALA A 340 -43.43 -1.07 4.15
N GLN A 341 -43.46 -1.69 5.32
CA GLN A 341 -44.63 -1.68 6.20
C GLN A 341 -44.38 -0.70 7.34
#